data_AF-A0A3L6E9B2-F1
#
_entry.id   AF-A0A3L6E9B2-F1
#
_cell.length_a   1.000
_cell.length_b   1.000
_cell.length_c   1.000
_cell.angle_alpha   90.00
_cell.angle_beta   90.00
_cell.angle_gamma   90.00
#
_symmetry.space_group_name_H-M   'P 1'
#
loop_
_entity.id
_entity.type
_entity.pdbx_description
1 polymer ?
#
loop_
_entity_poly.entity_id
_entity_poly.type
_entity_poly.pdbx_seq_one_letter_code
_entity_poly.pdbx_strand_id
1 'polypeptide(L)'
;MIARAEDVEKRNRKLHVDLTTAQARATALESHEVIAVEALKQAKDEHVEKLMEAYLVTHNQRRSLWIQEPASSNPVQPIRAEDPQILEGHTVSIRGEKKAWKLLEGAIVLEGIPVLP
;
A
#
# COMPACT_ATOMS: atom_id res chain seq x y z
N MET A 1 -28.27 56.37 -21.29
CA MET A 1 -28.41 55.66 -20.00
C MET A 1 -29.07 54.29 -20.15
N ILE A 2 -30.16 54.15 -20.91
CA ILE A 2 -30.95 52.91 -21.03
C ILE A 2 -30.14 51.74 -21.64
N ALA A 3 -29.44 51.93 -22.76
CA ALA A 3 -28.64 50.87 -23.38
C ALA A 3 -27.60 50.23 -22.44
N ARG A 4 -26.97 51.05 -21.57
CA ARG A 4 -26.00 50.56 -20.57
C ARG A 4 -26.65 49.69 -19.49
N ALA A 5 -27.90 49.97 -19.12
CA ALA A 5 -28.61 49.18 -18.12
C ALA A 5 -29.01 47.81 -18.69
N GLU A 6 -29.46 47.76 -19.94
CA GLU A 6 -29.81 46.51 -20.64
C GLU A 6 -28.61 45.57 -20.78
N ASP A 7 -27.43 46.09 -21.12
CA ASP A 7 -26.22 45.28 -21.26
C ASP A 7 -25.74 44.69 -19.92
N VAL A 8 -25.89 45.45 -18.82
CA VAL A 8 -25.62 44.94 -17.47
C VAL A 8 -26.61 43.84 -17.10
N GLU A 9 -27.88 43.98 -17.44
CA GLU A 9 -28.88 42.95 -17.16
C GLU A 9 -28.63 41.66 -17.97
N LYS A 10 -28.27 41.77 -19.26
CA LYS A 10 -27.84 40.62 -20.06
C LYS A 10 -26.64 39.92 -19.44
N ARG A 11 -25.66 40.70 -18.96
CA ARG A 11 -24.48 40.16 -18.27
C ARG A 11 -24.86 39.47 -16.97
N ASN A 12 -25.79 40.03 -16.19
CA ASN A 12 -26.25 39.45 -14.94
C ASN A 12 -26.95 38.10 -15.17
N ARG A 13 -27.83 38.02 -16.17
CA ARG A 13 -28.48 36.76 -16.58
C ARG A 13 -27.45 35.71 -17.00
N LYS A 14 -26.45 36.11 -17.80
CA LYS A 14 -25.37 35.22 -18.20
C LYS A 14 -24.57 34.70 -17.00
N LEU A 15 -24.18 35.58 -16.09
CA LEU A 15 -23.46 35.20 -14.88
C LEU A 15 -24.27 34.25 -14.00
N HIS A 16 -25.60 34.42 -13.92
CA HIS A 16 -26.47 33.50 -13.19
C HIS A 16 -26.48 32.09 -13.81
N VAL A 17 -26.51 32.00 -15.13
CA VAL A 17 -26.41 30.71 -15.84
C VAL A 17 -25.03 30.08 -15.66
N ASP A 18 -23.97 30.87 -15.79
CA ASP A 18 -22.60 30.38 -15.60
C ASP A 18 -22.39 29.89 -14.15
N LEU A 19 -22.94 30.60 -13.15
CA LEU A 19 -22.88 30.22 -11.75
C LEU A 19 -23.61 28.91 -11.47
N THR A 20 -24.85 28.76 -11.96
CA THR A 20 -25.63 27.52 -11.78
C THR A 20 -24.98 26.33 -12.49
N THR A 21 -24.40 26.57 -13.67
CA THR A 21 -23.63 25.54 -14.40
C THR A 21 -22.37 25.14 -13.63
N ALA A 22 -21.62 26.11 -13.09
CA ALA A 22 -20.43 25.83 -12.29
C ALA A 22 -20.78 25.05 -11.01
N GLN A 23 -21.89 25.42 -10.34
CA GLN A 23 -22.37 24.72 -9.16
C GLN A 23 -22.75 23.27 -9.47
N ALA A 24 -23.49 23.03 -10.56
CA ALA A 24 -23.83 21.67 -10.98
C ALA A 24 -22.60 20.82 -11.27
N ARG A 25 -21.57 21.41 -11.91
CA ARG A 25 -20.29 20.72 -12.17
C ARG A 25 -19.52 20.43 -10.89
N ALA A 26 -19.51 21.36 -9.94
CA ALA A 26 -18.87 21.16 -8.64
C ALA A 26 -19.53 20.00 -7.89
N THR A 27 -20.86 19.97 -7.79
CA THR A 27 -21.59 18.88 -7.14
C THR A 27 -21.39 17.53 -7.84
N ALA A 28 -21.35 17.52 -9.18
CA ALA A 28 -21.05 16.29 -9.92
C ALA A 28 -19.63 15.78 -9.63
N LEU A 29 -18.65 16.68 -9.57
CA LEU A 29 -17.26 16.32 -9.25
C LEU A 29 -17.12 15.80 -7.82
N GLU A 30 -17.73 16.47 -6.84
CA GLU A 30 -17.77 16.00 -5.44
C GLU A 30 -18.37 14.59 -5.35
N SER A 31 -19.45 14.33 -6.09
CA SER A 31 -20.07 13.01 -6.14
C SER A 31 -19.13 11.97 -6.75
N HIS A 32 -18.41 12.30 -7.82
CA HIS A 32 -17.43 11.40 -8.44
C HIS A 32 -16.23 11.12 -7.53
N GLU A 33 -15.75 12.11 -6.78
CA GLU A 33 -14.67 11.92 -5.81
C GLU A 33 -15.07 10.94 -4.71
N VAL A 34 -16.29 11.06 -4.17
CA VAL A 34 -16.82 10.10 -3.18
C VAL A 34 -16.84 8.69 -3.75
N ILE A 35 -17.35 8.50 -4.97
CA ILE A 35 -17.39 7.19 -5.64
C ILE A 35 -15.98 6.63 -5.84
N ALA A 36 -15.03 7.45 -6.30
CA ALA A 36 -13.66 7.01 -6.55
C ALA A 36 -12.94 6.59 -5.25
N VAL A 37 -13.12 7.35 -4.17
CA VAL A 37 -12.54 7.05 -2.86
C VAL A 37 -13.12 5.75 -2.29
N GLU A 38 -14.44 5.56 -2.41
CA GLU A 38 -15.10 4.33 -1.94
C GLU A 38 -14.66 3.11 -2.74
N ALA A 39 -14.59 3.21 -4.08
CA ALA A 39 -14.09 2.14 -4.93
C ALA A 39 -12.63 1.77 -4.61
N LEU A 40 -11.78 2.76 -4.34
CA LEU A 40 -10.40 2.50 -3.95
C LEU A 40 -10.30 1.79 -2.59
N LYS A 41 -11.12 2.20 -1.62
CA LYS A 41 -11.20 1.53 -0.32
C LYS A 41 -11.62 0.07 -0.49
N GLN A 42 -12.71 -0.17 -1.22
CA GLN A 42 -13.22 -1.51 -1.51
C GLN A 42 -12.14 -2.39 -2.18
N ALA A 43 -11.44 -1.87 -3.18
CA ALA A 43 -10.37 -2.61 -3.86
C ALA A 43 -9.21 -2.98 -2.92
N LYS A 44 -8.88 -2.11 -1.95
CA LYS A 44 -7.86 -2.41 -0.94
C LYS A 44 -8.34 -3.47 0.05
N ASP A 45 -9.58 -3.40 0.48
CA ASP A 45 -10.17 -4.38 1.41
C ASP A 45 -10.20 -5.77 0.76
N GLU A 46 -10.62 -5.87 -0.51
CA GLU A 46 -10.57 -7.11 -1.29
C GLU A 46 -9.15 -7.65 -1.49
N HIS A 47 -8.17 -6.77 -1.66
CA HIS A 47 -6.78 -7.20 -1.79
C HIS A 47 -6.23 -7.77 -0.48
N VAL A 48 -6.56 -7.14 0.66
CA VAL A 48 -6.20 -7.65 1.99
C VAL A 48 -6.86 -9.00 2.25
N GLU A 49 -8.13 -9.16 1.87
CA GLU A 49 -8.84 -10.44 1.99
C GLU A 49 -8.16 -11.54 1.17
N LYS A 50 -7.84 -11.28 -0.11
CA LYS A 50 -7.10 -12.24 -0.95
C LYS A 50 -5.73 -12.60 -0.39
N LEU A 51 -5.02 -11.64 0.18
CA LEU A 51 -3.73 -11.90 0.86
C LEU A 51 -3.91 -12.78 2.09
N MET A 52 -4.95 -12.53 2.90
CA MET A 52 -5.28 -13.34 4.06
C MET A 52 -5.61 -14.78 3.66
N GLU A 53 -6.44 -14.97 2.64
CA GLU A 53 -6.78 -16.29 2.11
C GLU A 53 -5.54 -17.04 1.60
N ALA A 54 -4.72 -16.39 0.77
CA ALA A 54 -3.49 -16.98 0.25
C ALA A 54 -2.53 -17.38 1.38
N TYR A 55 -2.40 -16.54 2.41
CA TYR A 55 -1.60 -16.85 3.59
C TYR A 55 -2.15 -18.08 4.33
N LEU A 56 -3.45 -18.10 4.62
CA LEU A 56 -4.06 -19.22 5.34
C LEU A 56 -3.95 -20.54 4.57
N VAL A 57 -4.17 -20.53 3.25
CA VAL A 57 -4.04 -21.71 2.41
C VAL A 57 -2.61 -22.25 2.45
N THR A 58 -1.62 -21.40 2.20
CA THR A 58 -0.22 -21.80 2.14
C THR A 58 0.32 -22.23 3.51
N HIS A 59 -0.04 -21.52 4.59
CA HIS A 59 0.34 -21.88 5.95
C HIS A 59 -0.25 -23.23 6.37
N ASN A 60 -1.54 -23.46 6.09
CA ASN A 60 -2.19 -24.73 6.44
C ASN A 60 -1.67 -25.89 5.59
N GLN A 61 -1.34 -25.67 4.32
CA GLN A 61 -0.71 -26.69 3.49
C GLN A 61 0.67 -27.08 4.04
N ARG A 62 1.51 -26.11 4.41
CA ARG A 62 2.80 -26.38 5.04
C ARG A 62 2.63 -27.13 6.37
N ARG A 63 1.70 -26.69 7.21
CA ARG A 63 1.38 -27.36 8.48
C ARG A 63 0.90 -28.79 8.27
N SER A 64 0.07 -29.05 7.25
CA SER A 64 -0.39 -30.39 6.89
C SER A 64 0.76 -31.29 6.46
N LEU A 65 1.68 -30.79 5.63
CA LEU A 65 2.89 -31.53 5.23
C LEU A 65 3.76 -31.88 6.45
N TRP A 66 3.95 -30.95 7.38
CA TRP A 66 4.71 -31.18 8.61
C TRP A 66 4.08 -32.22 9.55
N ILE A 67 2.75 -32.32 9.55
CA ILE A 67 2.01 -33.33 10.36
C ILE A 67 2.05 -34.71 9.68
N GLN A 68 2.05 -34.75 8.35
CA GLN A 68 2.06 -35.99 7.56
C GLN A 68 3.46 -36.55 7.33
N GLU A 69 4.51 -35.77 7.54
CA GLU A 69 5.88 -36.27 7.55
C GLU A 69 5.98 -37.31 8.68
N PRO A 70 6.16 -38.61 8.35
CA PRO A 70 6.33 -39.61 9.39
C PRO A 70 7.53 -39.16 10.21
N ALA A 71 7.36 -39.05 11.54
CA ALA A 71 8.45 -38.75 12.45
C ALA A 71 9.60 -39.67 12.06
N SER A 72 10.64 -39.11 11.42
CA SER A 72 11.76 -39.91 10.97
C SER A 72 12.24 -40.66 12.22
N SER A 73 12.52 -41.96 12.10
CA SER A 73 12.77 -42.88 13.21
C SER A 73 13.98 -42.51 14.11
N ASN A 74 14.60 -41.35 13.93
CA ASN A 74 15.59 -40.76 14.82
C ASN A 74 15.10 -39.40 15.34
N PRO A 75 14.97 -39.20 16.67
CA PRO A 75 14.65 -37.91 17.23
C PRO A 75 15.90 -37.04 17.21
N VAL A 76 16.16 -36.36 16.09
CA VAL A 76 17.02 -35.17 16.14
C VAL A 76 16.18 -34.11 16.83
N GLN A 77 16.61 -33.70 18.03
CA GLN A 77 15.92 -32.64 18.76
C GLN A 77 15.80 -31.42 17.85
N PRO A 78 14.59 -30.86 17.67
CA PRO A 78 14.46 -29.60 16.96
C PRO A 78 15.29 -28.60 17.75
N ILE A 79 16.30 -28.01 17.09
CA ILE A 79 16.93 -26.79 17.58
C ILE A 79 15.76 -25.85 17.88
N ARG A 80 15.57 -25.54 19.16
CA ARG A 80 14.66 -24.47 19.55
C ARG A 80 15.28 -23.22 18.96
N ALA A 81 14.83 -22.83 17.78
CA ALA A 81 14.99 -21.46 17.34
C ALA A 81 14.22 -20.66 18.41
N GLU A 82 14.97 -20.06 19.34
CA GLU A 82 14.44 -19.00 20.17
C GLU A 82 13.62 -18.08 19.27
N ASP A 83 12.43 -17.73 19.76
CA ASP A 83 11.35 -17.07 19.03
C ASP A 83 11.83 -16.25 17.84
N PRO A 84 11.19 -16.34 16.66
CA PRO A 84 11.42 -15.34 15.64
C PRO A 84 10.98 -14.01 16.25
N GLN A 85 11.94 -13.27 16.79
CA GLN A 85 11.83 -11.84 17.03
C GLN A 85 11.65 -11.25 15.64
N ILE A 86 10.39 -11.25 15.22
CA ILE A 86 9.88 -10.48 14.12
C ILE A 86 10.43 -9.08 14.38
N LEU A 87 11.32 -8.64 13.50
CA LEU A 87 11.92 -7.31 13.45
C LEU A 87 10.82 -6.29 13.13
N GLU A 88 9.88 -6.12 14.05
CA GLU A 88 8.96 -4.99 14.08
C GLU A 88 9.72 -3.84 14.74
N GLY A 89 10.43 -3.07 13.94
CA GLY A 89 11.21 -1.92 14.40
C GLY A 89 12.68 -2.04 14.05
N HIS A 90 13.01 -1.69 12.81
CA HIS A 90 14.38 -1.50 12.36
C HIS A 90 15.02 -0.33 13.13
N THR A 91 15.69 -0.63 14.25
CA THR A 91 16.80 0.19 14.75
C THR A 91 17.98 -0.73 15.02
N VAL A 92 18.80 -0.90 13.98
CA VAL A 92 20.09 -1.57 14.07
C VAL A 92 20.97 -0.80 15.05
N SER A 93 21.00 -1.26 16.31
CA SER A 93 21.96 -0.80 17.31
C SER A 93 23.31 -1.46 17.02
N ILE A 94 24.05 -0.87 16.08
CA ILE A 94 25.49 -1.07 15.93
C ILE A 94 26.20 -0.49 17.16
N ARG A 95 26.18 -1.23 18.27
CA ARG A 95 27.08 -1.00 19.39
C ARG A 95 27.72 -2.31 19.84
N GLY A 96 28.77 -2.65 19.10
CA GLY A 96 29.98 -3.25 19.65
C GLY A 96 29.93 -4.74 19.98
N GLU A 97 30.20 -5.58 18.98
CA GLU A 97 31.29 -6.55 19.07
C GLU A 97 31.66 -7.09 17.69
N LYS A 98 32.94 -6.89 17.33
CA LYS A 98 33.54 -7.34 16.09
C LYS A 98 33.56 -8.87 16.05
N LYS A 99 32.66 -9.50 15.31
CA LYS A 99 32.89 -10.85 14.80
C LYS A 99 32.92 -10.83 13.28
N ALA A 100 34.17 -10.94 12.80
CA ALA A 100 34.63 -11.25 11.46
C ALA A 100 33.53 -11.53 10.43
N TRP A 101 33.15 -10.49 9.69
CA TRP A 101 32.69 -10.67 8.31
C TRP A 101 33.88 -11.16 7.49
N LYS A 102 34.15 -12.47 7.55
CA LYS A 102 34.87 -13.12 6.44
C LYS A 102 33.95 -12.95 5.23
N LEU A 103 34.35 -11.99 4.39
CA LEU A 103 33.96 -11.78 3.01
C LEU A 103 33.00 -12.87 2.51
N LEU A 104 31.70 -12.55 2.48
CA LEU A 104 30.76 -13.29 1.64
C LEU A 104 31.14 -12.91 0.20
N GLU A 105 32.03 -13.72 -0.36
CA GLU A 105 32.52 -13.67 -1.73
C GLU A 105 31.30 -13.77 -2.66
N GLY A 106 30.83 -12.63 -3.17
CA GLY A 106 29.60 -12.53 -3.96
C GLY A 106 28.57 -11.47 -3.51
N ALA A 107 28.93 -10.54 -2.61
CA ALA A 107 28.09 -9.38 -2.32
C ALA A 107 27.89 -8.55 -3.60
N ILE A 108 26.67 -8.62 -4.14
CA ILE A 108 26.21 -7.86 -5.29
C ILE A 108 26.42 -6.38 -4.99
N VAL A 109 27.36 -5.77 -5.71
CA VAL A 109 27.53 -4.33 -5.80
C VAL A 109 26.26 -3.79 -6.47
N LEU A 110 25.33 -3.25 -5.69
CA LEU A 110 24.31 -2.36 -6.22
C LEU A 110 24.98 -1.01 -6.48
N GLU A 111 25.54 -0.88 -7.67
CA GLU A 111 25.85 0.40 -8.29
C GLU A 111 24.60 1.29 -8.19
N GLY A 112 24.74 2.42 -7.48
CA GLY A 112 23.68 3.39 -7.34
C GLY A 112 23.28 3.92 -8.71
N ILE A 113 21.97 3.99 -8.96
CA ILE A 113 21.42 4.71 -10.10
C ILE A 113 21.70 6.20 -9.89
N PRO A 114 22.49 6.87 -10.75
CA PRO A 114 22.60 8.33 -10.69
C PRO A 114 21.32 8.92 -11.29
N VAL A 115 20.48 9.52 -10.45
CA VAL A 115 19.41 10.41 -10.90
C VAL A 115 20.05 11.77 -11.19
N LEU A 116 20.21 12.10 -12.46
CA LEU A 116 20.56 13.46 -12.90
C LEU A 116 19.30 14.35 -12.90
N PRO A 117 19.40 15.64 -12.50
CA PRO A 117 18.32 16.62 -12.57
C PRO A 117 17.95 17.03 -14.00
#